data_AF-A0A9D7NKS8-F1
#
_entry.id   AF-A0A9D7NKS8-F1
#
_cell.length_a   1.000
_cell.length_b   1.000
_cell.length_c   1.000
_cell.angle_alpha   90.00
_cell.angle_beta   90.00
_cell.angle_gamma   90.00
#
_symmetry.space_group_name_H-M   'P 1'
#
loop_
_entity.id
_entity.type
_entity.pdbx_description
1 polymer ?
#
loop_
_entity_poly.entity_id
_entity_poly.type
_entity_poly.pdbx_seq_one_letter_code
_entity_poly.pdbx_strand_id
1 'polypeptide(L)'
;MRPTPLRFVAILFAVLLPEAAWAQCVSLTTTGSATTQSFDTLSNTAGSTTNNLTLTGWFMTETGGGARDNEQYAVDTGASNTGDTFSYGAAASTDRALGSLQSGTLIAKMGACFTNVTGTTITYLDIAYSGEQWRIGNTVAARDDRLDFEYSLTATDLVTGTWTATDALDFTKPDQDGGHRQRVGWQ
;
A
#
# COMPACT_ATOMS: atom_id res chain seq x y z
N MET A 1 20.29 -36.46 -60.13
CA MET A 1 20.11 -36.68 -58.67
C MET A 1 19.10 -35.68 -58.15
N ARG A 2 18.03 -36.15 -57.52
CA ARG A 2 16.99 -35.33 -56.85
C ARG A 2 17.35 -35.13 -55.36
N PRO A 3 16.78 -34.11 -54.68
CA PRO A 3 17.46 -33.27 -53.67
C PRO A 3 17.19 -33.71 -52.23
N THR A 4 17.82 -33.04 -51.25
CA THR A 4 17.30 -32.95 -49.87
C THR A 4 17.31 -31.49 -49.38
N PRO A 5 16.16 -30.90 -49.04
CA PRO A 5 16.12 -29.61 -48.35
C PRO A 5 16.25 -29.80 -46.83
N LEU A 6 17.14 -29.03 -46.22
CA LEU A 6 17.33 -28.97 -44.78
C LEU A 6 16.12 -28.27 -44.15
N ARG A 7 15.35 -28.99 -43.34
CA ARG A 7 14.21 -28.44 -42.59
C ARG A 7 14.71 -27.88 -41.25
N PHE A 8 14.70 -26.56 -41.10
CA PHE A 8 14.84 -25.92 -39.80
C PHE A 8 13.51 -25.99 -39.06
N VAL A 9 13.49 -26.66 -37.91
CA VAL A 9 12.37 -26.60 -36.96
C VAL A 9 12.70 -25.47 -35.99
N ALA A 10 11.93 -24.37 -36.04
CA ALA A 10 11.98 -23.33 -35.02
C ALA A 10 11.18 -23.80 -33.80
N ILE A 11 11.85 -24.01 -32.67
CA ILE A 11 11.19 -24.23 -31.38
C ILE A 11 10.87 -22.84 -30.82
N LEU A 12 9.58 -22.50 -30.80
CA LEU A 12 9.09 -21.28 -30.16
C LEU A 12 9.18 -21.46 -28.64
N PHE A 13 10.15 -20.82 -28.00
CA PHE A 13 10.22 -20.73 -26.54
C PHE A 13 9.17 -19.69 -26.10
N ALA A 14 8.03 -20.15 -25.59
CA ALA A 14 7.05 -19.28 -24.96
C ALA A 14 7.60 -18.86 -23.59
N VAL A 15 8.10 -17.63 -23.49
CA VAL A 15 8.46 -17.02 -22.21
C VAL A 15 7.15 -16.66 -21.49
N LEU A 16 6.78 -17.45 -20.49
CA LEU A 16 5.78 -17.05 -19.50
C LEU A 16 6.40 -15.98 -18.60
N LEU A 17 6.24 -14.72 -18.97
CA LEU A 17 6.50 -13.61 -18.06
C LEU A 17 5.37 -13.63 -17.00
N PRO A 18 5.68 -13.56 -15.70
CA PRO A 18 4.64 -13.35 -14.71
C PRO A 18 4.00 -11.99 -14.98
N GLU A 19 2.73 -11.98 -15.38
CA GLU A 19 1.94 -10.74 -15.41
C GLU A 19 1.85 -10.23 -13.97
N ALA A 20 2.29 -8.99 -13.75
CA ALA A 20 2.01 -8.30 -12.51
C ALA A 20 0.47 -8.19 -12.40
N ALA A 21 -0.11 -8.99 -11.50
CA ALA A 21 -1.53 -8.87 -11.18
C ALA A 21 -1.72 -7.57 -10.40
N TRP A 22 -2.28 -6.56 -11.06
CA TRP A 22 -2.72 -5.35 -10.38
C TRP A 22 -3.94 -5.71 -9.54
N ALA A 23 -3.94 -5.27 -8.28
CA ALA A 23 -5.12 -5.40 -7.45
C ALA A 23 -6.33 -4.75 -8.16
N GLN A 24 -7.47 -5.41 -8.16
CA GLN A 24 -8.71 -4.82 -8.65
C GLN A 24 -9.34 -3.95 -7.55
N CYS A 25 -10.05 -2.88 -7.91
CA CYS A 25 -10.82 -2.09 -6.94
C CYS A 25 -11.86 -2.96 -6.22
N VAL A 26 -12.10 -2.69 -4.94
CA VAL A 26 -13.14 -3.39 -4.17
C VAL A 26 -14.52 -2.91 -4.60
N SER A 27 -15.41 -3.85 -4.89
CA SER A 27 -16.79 -3.54 -5.26
C SER A 27 -17.65 -3.30 -4.01
N LEU A 28 -18.24 -2.12 -3.90
CA LEU A 28 -19.28 -1.81 -2.92
C LEU A 28 -20.63 -2.29 -3.47
N THR A 29 -21.12 -3.42 -2.96
CA THR A 29 -22.33 -4.09 -3.44
C THR A 29 -23.58 -3.77 -2.63
N THR A 30 -23.43 -3.29 -1.39
CA THR A 30 -24.54 -2.96 -0.50
C THR A 30 -24.19 -1.75 0.35
N THR A 31 -25.12 -0.81 0.49
CA THR A 31 -24.94 0.37 1.36
C THR A 31 -25.02 -0.03 2.83
N GLY A 32 -24.28 0.68 3.69
CA GLY A 32 -24.22 0.38 5.13
C GLY A 32 -23.43 -0.89 5.50
N SER A 33 -22.79 -1.55 4.54
CA SER A 33 -21.85 -2.64 4.81
C SER A 33 -20.43 -2.13 4.75
N ALA A 34 -19.65 -2.38 5.79
CA ALA A 34 -18.23 -2.02 5.82
C ALA A 34 -17.40 -3.00 4.98
N THR A 35 -16.42 -2.47 4.25
CA THR A 35 -15.27 -3.25 3.75
C THR A 35 -14.12 -3.07 4.74
N THR A 36 -13.50 -4.17 5.18
CA THR A 36 -12.41 -4.14 6.15
C THR A 36 -11.14 -4.77 5.58
N GLN A 37 -9.99 -4.20 5.91
CA GLN A 37 -8.67 -4.76 5.62
C GLN A 37 -7.82 -4.74 6.89
N SER A 38 -7.31 -5.90 7.32
CA SER A 38 -6.43 -5.99 8.51
C SER A 38 -4.94 -5.99 8.19
N PHE A 39 -4.56 -6.29 6.95
CA PHE A 39 -3.15 -6.43 6.50
C PHE A 39 -2.38 -7.63 7.07
N ASP A 40 -2.99 -8.46 7.92
CA ASP A 40 -2.36 -9.65 8.53
C ASP A 40 -1.83 -10.68 7.52
N THR A 41 -2.27 -10.60 6.26
CA THR A 41 -1.79 -11.47 5.17
C THR A 41 -0.56 -10.92 4.45
N LEU A 42 -0.06 -9.75 4.83
CA LEU A 42 1.22 -9.24 4.35
C LEU A 42 2.37 -10.17 4.80
N SER A 43 3.48 -10.15 4.06
CA SER A 43 4.66 -10.91 4.43
C SER A 43 5.12 -10.56 5.84
N ASN A 44 5.52 -11.58 6.59
CA ASN A 44 6.20 -11.45 7.87
C ASN A 44 7.58 -12.15 7.86
N THR A 45 8.08 -12.45 6.66
CA THR A 45 9.39 -13.07 6.46
C THR A 45 10.47 -12.06 6.78
N ALA A 46 11.16 -12.26 7.90
CA ALA A 46 12.18 -11.34 8.39
C ALA A 46 13.25 -11.04 7.32
N GLY A 47 13.52 -9.75 7.11
CA GLY A 47 14.53 -9.28 6.16
C GLY A 47 14.14 -9.39 4.68
N SER A 48 12.91 -9.82 4.35
CA SER A 48 12.43 -9.77 2.96
C SER A 48 12.19 -8.33 2.49
N THR A 49 12.50 -8.06 1.22
CA THR A 49 12.52 -6.70 0.64
C THR A 49 11.88 -6.62 -0.74
N THR A 50 11.35 -7.73 -1.24
CA THR A 50 10.87 -7.88 -2.62
C THR A 50 9.48 -8.48 -2.62
N ASN A 51 8.62 -8.03 -1.71
CA ASN A 51 7.26 -8.53 -1.57
C ASN A 51 6.31 -7.66 -2.40
N ASN A 52 5.44 -8.29 -3.19
CA ASN A 52 4.44 -7.56 -3.96
C ASN A 52 3.18 -7.37 -3.12
N LEU A 53 2.56 -6.18 -3.20
CA LEU A 53 1.27 -5.92 -2.56
C LEU A 53 0.13 -6.55 -3.37
N THR A 54 -0.31 -7.73 -2.96
CA THR A 54 -1.34 -8.54 -3.67
C THR A 54 -2.73 -8.44 -3.05
N LEU A 55 -2.93 -7.51 -2.12
CA LEU A 55 -4.21 -7.27 -1.45
C LEU A 55 -5.21 -6.64 -2.42
N THR A 56 -6.36 -7.27 -2.62
CA THR A 56 -7.42 -6.74 -3.49
C THR A 56 -7.83 -5.34 -3.03
N GLY A 57 -7.88 -4.41 -3.98
CA GLY A 57 -8.22 -3.01 -3.75
C GLY A 57 -7.08 -2.14 -3.26
N TRP A 58 -5.94 -2.70 -2.85
CA TRP A 58 -4.85 -1.94 -2.24
C TRP A 58 -3.68 -1.78 -3.19
N PHE A 59 -3.11 -0.58 -3.19
CA PHE A 59 -2.04 -0.18 -4.08
C PHE A 59 -0.95 0.55 -3.29
N MET A 60 0.26 0.46 -3.82
CA MET A 60 1.40 1.28 -3.42
C MET A 60 2.12 1.78 -4.66
N THR A 61 2.75 2.94 -4.55
CA THR A 61 3.70 3.45 -5.53
C THR A 61 4.78 4.21 -4.80
N GLU A 62 5.99 4.12 -5.32
CA GLU A 62 7.16 4.77 -4.73
C GLU A 62 7.73 5.76 -5.73
N THR A 63 8.43 6.76 -5.19
CA THR A 63 9.18 7.74 -5.99
C THR A 63 10.44 8.14 -5.24
N GLY A 64 11.38 8.77 -5.93
CA GLY A 64 12.63 9.27 -5.34
C GLY A 64 13.89 8.57 -5.87
N GLY A 65 13.74 7.50 -6.64
CA GLY A 65 14.78 6.86 -7.45
C GLY A 65 15.81 6.04 -6.67
N GLY A 66 15.52 5.68 -5.41
CA GLY A 66 16.38 4.82 -4.61
C GLY A 66 16.30 3.34 -5.02
N ALA A 67 17.20 2.51 -4.49
CA ALA A 67 17.15 1.06 -4.76
C ALA A 67 15.90 0.35 -4.18
N ARG A 68 15.22 0.99 -3.22
CA ARG A 68 13.94 0.55 -2.66
C ARG A 68 12.73 1.19 -3.34
N ASP A 69 12.94 2.15 -4.25
CA ASP A 69 11.87 2.66 -5.10
C ASP A 69 11.65 1.64 -6.23
N ASN A 70 10.87 0.61 -5.92
CA ASN A 70 10.76 -0.58 -6.76
C ASN A 70 9.37 -1.21 -6.79
N GLU A 71 8.36 -0.54 -6.22
CA GLU A 71 6.98 -1.02 -6.12
C GLU A 71 6.86 -2.35 -5.34
N GLN A 72 7.77 -2.59 -4.40
CA GLN A 72 7.77 -3.73 -3.50
C GLN A 72 7.92 -3.28 -2.06
N TYR A 73 7.33 -4.00 -1.12
CA TYR A 73 7.46 -3.68 0.30
C TYR A 73 8.44 -4.63 1.01
N ALA A 74 9.03 -4.12 2.08
CA ALA A 74 9.88 -4.88 2.99
C ALA A 74 9.16 -5.26 4.29
N VAL A 75 9.73 -6.20 5.03
CA VAL A 75 9.25 -6.59 6.37
C VAL A 75 10.14 -5.92 7.41
N ASP A 76 9.54 -5.12 8.29
CA ASP A 76 10.27 -4.45 9.37
C ASP A 76 9.55 -4.54 10.72
N THR A 77 10.33 -4.33 11.78
CA THR A 77 9.89 -4.31 13.19
C THR A 77 9.89 -2.88 13.76
N GLY A 78 10.11 -1.85 12.93
CA GLY A 78 10.38 -0.47 13.33
C GLY A 78 11.88 -0.16 13.51
N ALA A 79 12.75 -1.15 13.30
CA ALA A 79 14.18 -1.04 13.53
C ALA A 79 14.95 -0.45 12.34
N SER A 80 14.40 -0.54 11.12
CA SER A 80 15.06 -0.06 9.91
C SER A 80 15.25 1.46 9.91
N ASN A 81 16.36 1.91 9.33
CA ASN A 81 16.61 3.32 8.99
C ASN A 81 16.47 3.58 7.47
N THR A 82 16.32 2.52 6.68
CA THR A 82 16.21 2.60 5.22
C THR A 82 14.78 2.94 4.85
N GLY A 83 14.58 3.97 4.03
CA GLY A 83 13.26 4.28 3.52
C GLY A 83 12.75 3.16 2.62
N ASP A 84 11.50 2.75 2.86
CA ASP A 84 10.77 1.75 2.09
C ASP A 84 9.26 1.86 2.40
N THR A 85 8.45 1.15 1.63
CA THR A 85 7.12 0.69 2.07
C THR A 85 7.30 -0.58 2.90
N PHE A 86 6.54 -0.71 3.99
CA PHE A 86 6.71 -1.79 4.95
C PHE A 86 5.41 -2.50 5.30
N SER A 87 5.54 -3.81 5.41
CA SER A 87 4.78 -4.59 6.38
C SER A 87 5.47 -4.41 7.72
N TYR A 88 4.82 -3.73 8.67
CA TYR A 88 5.27 -3.54 10.04
C TYR A 88 4.63 -4.53 11.01
N GLY A 89 5.33 -4.86 12.09
CA GLY A 89 4.86 -5.81 13.11
C GLY A 89 6.03 -6.49 13.80
N ALA A 90 5.80 -7.05 14.98
CA ALA A 90 6.82 -7.83 15.70
C ALA A 90 7.37 -9.00 14.85
N ALA A 91 8.60 -9.44 15.14
CA ALA A 91 9.26 -10.50 14.38
C ALA A 91 8.40 -11.78 14.33
N ALA A 92 8.20 -12.32 13.12
CA ALA A 92 7.36 -13.49 12.84
C ALA A 92 5.87 -13.37 13.25
N SER A 93 5.41 -12.19 13.69
CA SER A 93 4.00 -11.94 13.96
C SER A 93 3.18 -11.98 12.68
N THR A 94 1.95 -12.48 12.75
CA THR A 94 0.95 -12.32 11.69
C THR A 94 0.12 -11.06 11.84
N ASP A 95 0.17 -10.41 13.00
CA ASP A 95 -0.40 -9.06 13.19
C ASP A 95 0.51 -8.06 12.47
N ARG A 96 0.06 -7.56 11.32
CA ARG A 96 0.83 -6.69 10.42
C ARG A 96 0.08 -5.40 10.12
N ALA A 97 0.83 -4.31 10.02
CA ALA A 97 0.34 -3.03 9.51
C ALA A 97 1.05 -2.67 8.20
N LEU A 98 0.32 -2.11 7.23
CA LEU A 98 0.93 -1.47 6.06
C LEU A 98 1.36 -0.05 6.42
N GLY A 99 2.60 0.34 6.12
CA GLY A 99 3.10 1.68 6.38
C GLY A 99 4.33 2.00 5.57
N SER A 100 5.00 3.12 5.88
CA SER A 100 6.22 3.52 5.18
C SER A 100 7.22 4.20 6.11
N LEU A 101 8.46 4.32 5.64
CA LEU A 101 9.44 5.27 6.17
C LEU A 101 9.92 6.13 5.01
N GLN A 102 9.54 7.40 5.01
CA GLN A 102 9.96 8.32 3.96
C GLN A 102 11.45 8.67 4.09
N SER A 103 12.13 8.81 2.94
CA SER A 103 13.51 9.28 2.85
C SER A 103 13.68 10.23 1.65
N GLY A 104 14.90 10.75 1.46
CA GLY A 104 15.21 11.58 0.27
C GLY A 104 15.17 10.81 -1.05
N THR A 105 15.20 9.48 -1.01
CA THR A 105 15.19 8.61 -2.20
C THR A 105 14.00 7.65 -2.23
N LEU A 106 13.06 7.82 -1.30
CA LEU A 106 11.84 7.01 -1.26
C LEU A 106 10.69 7.79 -0.62
N ILE A 107 9.64 8.02 -1.40
CA ILE A 107 8.41 8.68 -1.02
C ILE A 107 7.29 7.73 -1.46
N ALA A 108 6.68 7.05 -0.49
CA ALA A 108 5.62 6.09 -0.73
C ALA A 108 4.26 6.77 -0.71
N LYS A 109 3.39 6.36 -1.63
CA LYS A 109 1.94 6.53 -1.53
C LYS A 109 1.29 5.17 -1.42
N MET A 110 0.28 5.08 -0.57
CA MET A 110 -0.52 3.87 -0.37
C MET A 110 -1.98 4.25 -0.42
N GLY A 111 -2.83 3.39 -0.97
CA GLY A 111 -4.26 3.70 -1.04
C GLY A 111 -5.11 2.52 -1.44
N ALA A 112 -6.42 2.72 -1.27
CA ALA A 112 -7.43 1.76 -1.65
C ALA A 112 -8.33 2.30 -2.76
N CYS A 113 -8.74 1.44 -3.69
CA CYS A 113 -9.71 1.76 -4.73
C CYS A 113 -11.03 1.04 -4.48
N PHE A 114 -12.14 1.77 -4.67
CA PHE A 114 -13.50 1.24 -4.54
C PHE A 114 -14.36 1.58 -5.75
N THR A 115 -15.23 0.65 -6.14
CA THR A 115 -16.22 0.84 -7.21
C THR A 115 -17.62 0.70 -6.64
N ASN A 116 -18.48 1.69 -6.89
CA ASN A 116 -19.89 1.62 -6.50
C ASN A 116 -20.69 0.77 -7.50
N VAL A 117 -21.09 -0.43 -7.08
CA VAL A 117 -21.96 -1.34 -7.86
C VAL A 117 -23.31 -1.59 -7.17
N THR A 118 -23.69 -0.74 -6.21
CA THR A 118 -24.95 -0.86 -5.44
C THR A 118 -26.20 -0.58 -6.29
N GLY A 119 -26.05 0.05 -7.46
CA GLY A 119 -27.16 0.55 -8.27
C GLY A 119 -27.76 1.87 -7.78
N THR A 120 -27.18 2.48 -6.74
CA THR A 120 -27.63 3.76 -6.17
C THR A 120 -26.46 4.72 -5.99
N THR A 121 -26.73 6.03 -5.96
CA THR A 121 -25.70 7.03 -5.65
C THR A 121 -25.35 6.98 -4.16
N ILE A 122 -24.08 6.69 -3.87
CA ILE A 122 -23.51 6.84 -2.53
C ILE A 122 -23.18 8.33 -2.33
N THR A 123 -23.73 8.95 -1.30
CA THR A 123 -23.55 10.38 -1.00
C THR A 123 -22.48 10.65 0.06
N TYR A 124 -22.13 9.65 0.86
CA TYR A 124 -21.04 9.70 1.84
C TYR A 124 -20.44 8.29 2.04
N LEU A 125 -19.19 8.25 2.49
CA LEU A 125 -18.50 7.05 2.95
C LEU A 125 -17.99 7.31 4.36
N ASP A 126 -18.29 6.40 5.27
CA ASP A 126 -17.68 6.41 6.60
C ASP A 126 -16.33 5.70 6.53
N ILE A 127 -15.27 6.43 6.90
CA ILE A 127 -13.90 5.94 6.85
C ILE A 127 -13.32 5.97 8.26
N ALA A 128 -12.83 4.82 8.71
CA ALA A 128 -12.14 4.67 9.96
C ALA A 128 -10.92 3.75 9.77
N TYR A 129 -9.82 4.08 10.43
CA TYR A 129 -8.63 3.26 10.43
C TYR A 129 -7.89 3.40 11.78
N SER A 130 -7.02 2.44 12.08
CA SER A 130 -6.10 2.51 13.21
C SER A 130 -4.70 2.77 12.69
N GLY A 131 -4.09 3.88 13.10
CA GLY A 131 -2.70 4.21 12.77
C GLY A 131 -1.75 3.83 13.90
N GLU A 132 -0.51 3.47 13.53
CA GLU A 132 0.56 3.12 14.46
C GLU A 132 1.84 3.86 14.08
N GLN A 133 2.60 4.32 15.08
CA GLN A 133 3.95 4.81 14.88
C GLN A 133 4.96 3.74 15.30
N TRP A 134 5.64 3.16 14.33
CA TRP A 134 6.66 2.12 14.55
C TRP A 134 8.05 2.68 14.84
N ARG A 135 8.29 3.93 14.42
CA ARG A 135 9.58 4.59 14.54
C ARG A 135 9.39 6.11 14.61
N ILE A 136 10.24 6.76 15.38
CA ILE A 136 10.49 8.20 15.30
C ILE A 136 11.97 8.42 14.97
N GLY A 137 12.24 9.03 13.82
CA GLY A 137 13.61 9.27 13.35
C GLY A 137 14.23 10.56 13.90
N ASN A 138 13.40 11.51 14.33
CA ASN A 138 13.80 12.83 14.78
C ASN A 138 12.99 13.23 16.02
N THR A 139 13.66 13.51 17.13
CA THR A 139 13.03 13.95 18.38
C THR A 139 12.89 15.47 18.47
N VAL A 140 13.29 16.22 17.44
CA VAL A 140 13.12 17.68 17.38
C VAL A 140 11.70 17.98 16.90
N ALA A 141 10.98 18.78 17.70
CA ALA A 141 9.56 19.14 17.54
C ALA A 141 9.15 19.85 16.22
N ALA A 142 10.05 19.97 15.24
CA ALA A 142 9.83 20.71 13.99
C ALA A 142 9.36 19.84 12.82
N ARG A 143 9.26 18.51 12.99
CA ARG A 143 8.70 17.60 11.98
C ARG A 143 7.82 16.56 12.66
N ASP A 144 6.52 16.73 12.51
CA ASP A 144 5.56 15.70 12.90
C ASP A 144 5.46 14.69 11.77
N ASP A 145 5.88 13.46 12.05
CA ASP A 145 5.59 12.33 11.18
C ASP A 145 4.07 12.18 11.13
N ARG A 146 3.53 12.19 9.90
CA ARG A 146 2.09 12.10 9.64
C ARG A 146 1.80 11.26 8.41
N LEU A 147 0.60 10.69 8.36
CA LEU A 147 0.01 10.16 7.15
C LEU A 147 -1.09 11.12 6.74
N ASP A 148 -0.90 11.75 5.58
CA ASP A 148 -1.87 12.67 5.00
C ASP A 148 -2.96 11.87 4.27
N PHE A 149 -4.22 12.14 4.58
CA PHE A 149 -5.35 11.48 3.94
C PHE A 149 -5.92 12.33 2.81
N GLU A 150 -6.04 11.70 1.65
CA GLU A 150 -6.69 12.29 0.49
C GLU A 150 -7.62 11.27 -0.18
N TYR A 151 -8.65 11.76 -0.86
CA TYR A 151 -9.49 10.93 -1.73
C TYR A 151 -9.59 11.52 -3.14
N SER A 152 -9.93 10.68 -4.12
CA SER A 152 -10.18 11.09 -5.49
C SER A 152 -11.37 10.34 -6.09
N LEU A 153 -12.15 11.04 -6.89
CA LEU A 153 -13.21 10.47 -7.73
C LEU A 153 -12.80 10.36 -9.20
N THR A 154 -11.60 10.83 -9.56
CA THR A 154 -11.09 10.88 -10.93
C THR A 154 -9.77 10.13 -11.10
N ALA A 155 -9.21 9.60 -10.00
CA ALA A 155 -7.95 8.90 -10.04
C ALA A 155 -8.04 7.58 -10.83
N THR A 156 -7.01 7.32 -11.63
CA THR A 156 -6.80 6.03 -12.32
C THR A 156 -5.71 5.20 -11.66
N ASP A 157 -4.88 5.84 -10.83
CA ASP A 157 -3.81 5.28 -10.02
C ASP A 157 -3.49 6.26 -8.87
N LEU A 158 -2.49 5.98 -8.03
CA LEU A 158 -2.15 6.80 -6.86
C LEU A 158 -1.47 8.16 -7.17
N VAL A 159 -1.10 8.42 -8.43
CA VAL A 159 -0.42 9.65 -8.86
C VAL A 159 -1.19 10.45 -9.91
N THR A 160 -2.11 9.82 -10.62
CA THR A 160 -2.96 10.43 -11.66
C THR A 160 -4.35 10.67 -11.12
N GLY A 161 -4.82 11.92 -11.19
CA GLY A 161 -6.18 12.29 -10.76
C GLY A 161 -6.23 13.66 -10.10
N THR A 162 -7.40 14.01 -9.58
CA THR A 162 -7.59 15.18 -8.70
C THR A 162 -7.86 14.70 -7.29
N TRP A 163 -6.97 15.03 -6.37
CA TRP A 163 -7.03 14.60 -4.97
C TRP A 163 -7.58 15.71 -4.09
N THR A 164 -8.43 15.34 -3.14
CA THR A 164 -9.01 16.23 -2.13
C THR A 164 -8.52 15.80 -0.77
N ALA A 165 -7.79 16.69 -0.08
CA ALA A 165 -7.32 16.46 1.28
C ALA A 165 -8.48 16.40 2.27
N THR A 166 -8.38 15.52 3.26
CA THR A 166 -9.33 15.42 4.37
C THR A 166 -8.57 15.38 5.69
N ASP A 167 -8.13 16.54 6.15
CA ASP A 167 -7.27 16.69 7.34
C ASP A 167 -7.86 16.04 8.61
N ALA A 168 -9.19 15.91 8.70
CA ALA A 168 -9.87 15.21 9.81
C ALA A 168 -9.54 13.71 9.88
N LEU A 169 -9.03 13.14 8.79
CA LEU A 169 -8.57 11.76 8.67
C LEU A 169 -7.04 11.68 8.59
N ASP A 170 -6.29 12.75 8.83
CA ASP A 170 -4.82 12.66 8.93
C ASP A 170 -4.43 11.89 10.19
N PHE A 171 -3.44 10.99 10.06
CA PHE A 171 -2.80 10.39 11.21
C PHE A 171 -1.62 11.26 11.60
N THR A 172 -1.71 11.93 12.74
CA THR A 172 -0.57 12.56 13.39
C THR A 172 -0.03 11.62 14.46
N LYS A 173 1.30 11.62 14.64
CA LYS A 173 1.93 10.85 15.72
C LYS A 173 1.19 11.10 17.06
N PRO A 174 0.97 10.08 17.91
CA PRO A 174 0.51 10.32 19.26
C PRO A 174 1.53 11.20 20.00
N ASP A 175 1.07 12.21 20.73
CA ASP A 175 1.93 12.97 21.64
C ASP A 175 2.70 12.01 22.57
N GLN A 176 3.95 12.34 22.91
CA GLN A 176 4.86 11.46 23.68
C GLN A 176 4.39 11.10 25.11
N ASP A 177 3.18 11.51 25.51
CA ASP A 177 2.63 11.32 26.86
C ASP A 177 1.74 10.07 27.02
N GLY A 178 1.87 9.10 26.10
CA GLY A 178 1.45 7.73 26.33
C GLY A 178 0.04 7.40 25.83
N GLY A 179 0.01 6.47 24.86
CA GLY A 179 -1.09 5.52 24.71
C GLY A 179 -2.44 6.11 24.33
N HIS A 180 -2.56 6.67 23.14
CA HIS A 180 -3.87 6.89 22.53
C HIS A 180 -3.98 6.14 21.21
N ARG A 181 -4.73 5.03 21.24
CA ARG A 181 -5.39 4.51 20.04
C ARG A 181 -6.36 5.62 19.60
N GLN A 182 -6.11 6.26 18.46
CA GLN A 182 -7.07 7.18 17.85
C GLN A 182 -8.29 6.34 17.41
N ARG A 183 -9.26 6.14 18.33
CA ARG A 183 -10.62 5.72 17.97
C ARG A 183 -11.33 6.97 17.50
N VAL A 184 -11.28 7.26 16.21
CA VAL A 184 -12.28 8.15 15.60
C VAL A 184 -13.55 7.32 15.50
N GLY A 185 -14.41 7.48 16.50
CA GLY A 185 -15.72 6.85 16.54
C GLY A 185 -16.78 7.92 16.49
N TRP A 186 -17.58 7.91 15.43
CA TRP A 186 -19.00 8.20 15.50
C TRP A 186 -19.74 7.23 14.57
N GLN A 187 -20.94 6.88 14.98
CA GLN A 187 -21.84 5.90 14.37
C GLN A 187 -22.22 6.25 12.95
#